data_AF-A0A1L3MS08-F1
#
_entry.id   AF-A0A1L3MS08-F1
#
_cell.length_a   1.000
_cell.length_b   1.000
_cell.length_c   1.000
_cell.angle_alpha   90.00
_cell.angle_beta   90.00
_cell.angle_gamma   90.00
#
_symmetry.space_group_name_H-M   'P 1'
#
loop_
_entity.id
_entity.type
_entity.pdbx_description
1 polymer ?
#
loop_
_entity_poly.entity_id
_entity_poly.type
_entity_poly.pdbx_seq_one_letter_code
_entity_poly.pdbx_strand_id
1 'polypeptide(L)'
;MYSKCFHLLTRSLIIHISRETKYPPHIMHVLRKSMGHSPFSPKKDRMIYSMPKIDVFHSFFQTTSLQITGSLFRKVVLSIFGLDLLAISNDGEGAKLTSYPNEIMELVSEALNLPNHSSDTISKIMSIRKAKIMDLCIKQGNFHTYTDMNDLLKAIYGINLQGISSLEHAKISLFTKNQWLVKSDTDLFVVYTGKGDVDVKVYPTPYFRQKFNTEEILFNLKEELTTLGYTYDNLKIEFYYKNQTGESVPNLFKEETIGCLRKSITYFLSKNNT
;
A
#
# COMPACT_ATOMS: atom_id res chain seq x y z
N MET A 1 6.00 -17.04 -32.28
CA MET A 1 6.46 -18.32 -31.68
C MET A 1 6.69 -18.25 -30.16
N TYR A 2 6.12 -17.28 -29.43
CA TYR A 2 6.25 -17.14 -27.96
C TYR A 2 4.96 -17.43 -27.16
N SER A 3 3.87 -17.80 -27.85
CA SER A 3 2.56 -18.04 -27.22
C SER A 3 2.45 -19.42 -26.52
N LYS A 4 3.39 -20.35 -26.75
CA LYS A 4 3.36 -21.71 -26.17
C LYS A 4 4.08 -21.87 -24.82
N CYS A 5 4.90 -20.91 -24.37
CA CYS A 5 5.58 -21.01 -23.07
C CYS A 5 4.67 -20.75 -21.87
N PHE A 6 3.53 -20.06 -22.04
CA PHE A 6 2.63 -19.75 -20.93
C PHE A 6 1.75 -20.95 -20.53
N HIS A 7 1.50 -21.89 -21.45
CA HIS A 7 0.63 -23.04 -21.21
C HIS A 7 1.33 -24.28 -20.63
N LEU A 8 2.67 -24.35 -20.68
CA LEU A 8 3.43 -25.48 -20.13
C LEU A 8 3.83 -25.31 -18.66
N LEU A 9 3.58 -24.14 -18.07
CA LEU A 9 3.85 -23.87 -16.64
C LEU A 9 2.74 -24.36 -15.70
N THR A 10 1.60 -24.84 -16.21
CA THR A 10 0.44 -25.20 -15.37
C THR A 10 0.22 -26.71 -15.15
N ARG A 11 1.07 -27.61 -15.66
CA ARG A 11 0.78 -29.06 -15.59
C ARG A 11 1.89 -30.01 -15.09
N SER A 12 3.06 -29.54 -14.68
CA SER A 12 4.13 -30.46 -14.22
C SER A 12 4.84 -30.06 -12.93
N LEU A 13 4.10 -29.46 -11.98
CA LEU A 13 4.59 -29.20 -10.62
C LEU A 13 3.51 -29.56 -9.59
N ILE A 14 3.04 -30.80 -9.65
CA ILE A 14 2.30 -31.42 -8.55
C ILE A 14 3.31 -32.37 -7.89
N ILE A 15 3.49 -32.20 -6.58
CA ILE A 15 4.47 -32.86 -5.68
C ILE A 15 5.80 -32.10 -5.56
N HIS A 16 5.76 -30.97 -4.87
CA HIS A 16 6.75 -30.62 -3.84
C HIS A 16 6.02 -29.79 -2.78
N ILE A 17 6.14 -30.19 -1.53
CA ILE A 17 5.60 -29.52 -0.34
C ILE A 17 5.76 -28.01 -0.51
N SER A 18 4.65 -27.29 -0.70
CA SER A 18 4.70 -25.83 -0.89
C SER A 18 5.10 -25.21 0.44
N ARG A 19 6.40 -24.96 0.62
CA ARG A 19 6.82 -23.88 1.51
C ARG A 19 6.16 -22.63 0.97
N GLU A 20 5.18 -22.08 1.67
CA GLU A 20 4.63 -20.78 1.35
C GLU A 20 5.80 -19.79 1.32
N THR A 21 6.11 -19.28 0.14
CA THR A 21 7.16 -18.30 -0.06
C THR A 21 6.59 -16.91 0.19
N LYS A 22 7.33 -16.02 0.86
CA LYS A 22 6.89 -14.64 1.14
C LYS A 22 6.41 -13.91 -0.13
N TYR A 23 7.03 -14.19 -1.28
CA TYR A 23 6.68 -13.62 -2.58
C TYR A 23 6.41 -14.72 -3.61
N PRO A 24 5.55 -14.47 -4.62
CA PRO A 24 5.22 -15.47 -5.64
C PRO A 24 6.39 -15.73 -6.60
N PRO A 25 6.38 -16.88 -7.33
CA PRO A 25 7.50 -17.32 -8.15
C PRO A 25 8.02 -16.31 -9.17
N HIS A 26 7.14 -15.49 -9.77
CA HIS A 26 7.55 -14.51 -10.78
C HIS A 26 8.36 -13.34 -10.19
N ILE A 27 8.10 -12.92 -8.94
CA ILE A 27 8.92 -11.94 -8.23
C ILE A 27 10.27 -12.58 -7.88
N MET A 28 10.24 -13.78 -7.30
CA MET A 28 11.45 -14.52 -6.92
C MET A 28 12.38 -14.79 -8.10
N HIS A 29 11.83 -15.12 -9.28
CA HIS A 29 12.59 -15.38 -10.50
C HIS A 29 13.44 -14.16 -10.91
N VAL A 30 12.83 -12.98 -10.94
CA VAL A 30 13.51 -11.73 -11.34
C VAL A 30 14.62 -11.38 -10.34
N LEU A 31 14.32 -11.44 -9.04
CA LEU A 31 15.27 -11.07 -7.99
C LEU A 31 16.44 -12.06 -7.85
N ARG A 32 16.20 -13.37 -7.99
CA ARG A 32 17.28 -14.36 -7.98
C ARG A 32 18.24 -14.14 -9.16
N LYS A 33 17.69 -13.82 -10.34
CA LYS A 33 18.47 -13.53 -11.54
C LYS A 33 19.30 -12.26 -11.36
N SER A 34 18.73 -11.19 -10.79
CA SER A 34 19.48 -9.95 -10.56
C SER A 34 20.64 -10.10 -9.59
N MET A 35 20.55 -11.07 -8.67
CA MET A 35 21.61 -11.40 -7.72
C MET A 35 22.67 -12.37 -8.28
N GLY A 36 22.73 -12.56 -9.61
CA GLY A 36 23.75 -13.39 -10.27
C GLY A 36 23.56 -14.90 -10.07
N HIS A 37 22.37 -15.34 -9.66
CA HIS A 37 22.07 -16.76 -9.44
C HIS A 37 21.06 -17.29 -10.45
N SER A 38 21.02 -18.63 -10.58
CA SER A 38 19.95 -19.30 -11.32
C SER A 38 18.59 -18.84 -10.78
N PRO A 39 17.62 -18.48 -11.65
CA PRO A 39 16.32 -17.99 -11.20
C PRO A 39 15.50 -19.02 -10.42
N PHE A 40 15.91 -20.29 -10.46
CA PHE A 40 15.30 -21.40 -9.73
C PHE A 40 16.07 -21.77 -8.46
N SER A 41 17.22 -21.13 -8.19
CA SER A 41 18.05 -21.42 -7.02
C SER A 41 17.52 -20.72 -5.77
N PRO A 42 17.22 -21.45 -4.68
CA PRO A 42 16.73 -20.86 -3.44
C PRO A 42 17.84 -20.22 -2.57
N LYS A 43 19.10 -20.24 -3.03
CA LYS A 43 20.28 -19.79 -2.25
C LYS A 43 20.15 -18.36 -1.68
N LYS A 44 19.39 -17.47 -2.33
CA LYS A 44 19.20 -16.08 -1.90
C LYS A 44 17.82 -15.79 -1.31
N ASP A 45 16.97 -16.80 -1.14
CA ASP A 45 15.58 -16.59 -0.70
C ASP A 45 15.51 -15.94 0.67
N ARG A 46 16.34 -16.35 1.64
CA ARG A 46 16.37 -15.73 2.97
C ARG A 46 16.69 -14.24 2.91
N MET A 47 17.65 -13.86 2.06
CA MET A 47 18.05 -12.47 1.85
C MET A 47 16.90 -11.67 1.23
N ILE A 48 16.23 -12.23 0.21
CA ILE A 48 15.05 -11.61 -0.41
C ILE A 48 13.91 -11.45 0.62
N TYR A 49 13.69 -12.44 1.49
CA TYR A 49 12.62 -12.38 2.50
C TYR A 49 12.89 -11.37 3.61
N SER A 50 14.17 -11.09 3.91
CA SER A 50 14.57 -10.05 4.86
C SER A 50 14.55 -8.64 4.27
N MET A 51 14.42 -8.48 2.95
CA MET A 51 14.31 -7.16 2.35
C MET A 51 12.97 -6.51 2.73
N PRO A 52 12.96 -5.20 3.04
CA PRO A 52 11.76 -4.39 3.05
C PRO A 52 10.99 -4.56 1.72
N LYS A 53 9.65 -4.61 1.78
CA LYS A 53 8.81 -4.70 0.56
C LYS A 53 9.16 -3.64 -0.47
N ILE A 54 9.49 -2.42 -0.04
CA ILE A 54 9.87 -1.35 -0.97
C ILE A 54 11.18 -1.66 -1.71
N ASP A 55 12.15 -2.29 -1.07
CA ASP A 55 13.42 -2.67 -1.70
C ASP A 55 13.23 -3.83 -2.69
N VAL A 56 12.33 -4.76 -2.36
CA VAL A 56 11.91 -5.86 -3.26
C VAL A 56 11.24 -5.27 -4.51
N PHE A 57 10.35 -4.31 -4.32
CA PHE A 57 9.65 -3.61 -5.39
C PHE A 57 10.62 -2.83 -6.29
N HIS A 58 11.50 -2.04 -5.68
CA HIS A 58 12.54 -1.29 -6.37
C HIS A 58 13.45 -2.21 -7.19
N SER A 59 13.98 -3.26 -6.56
CA SER A 59 14.86 -4.23 -7.20
C SER A 59 14.16 -4.93 -8.38
N PHE A 60 12.86 -5.21 -8.28
CA PHE A 60 12.10 -5.79 -9.38
C PHE A 60 12.09 -4.86 -10.61
N PHE A 61 11.72 -3.59 -10.43
CA PHE A 61 11.63 -2.65 -11.56
C PHE A 61 12.99 -2.22 -12.12
N GLN A 62 14.04 -2.22 -11.30
CA GLN A 62 15.40 -1.96 -11.80
C GLN A 62 15.96 -3.09 -12.66
N THR A 63 15.50 -4.33 -12.45
CA THR A 63 16.17 -5.52 -13.01
C THR A 63 15.33 -6.26 -14.04
N THR A 64 14.03 -5.99 -14.07
CA THR A 64 13.13 -6.57 -15.06
C THR A 64 13.48 -6.06 -16.46
N SER A 65 13.53 -6.96 -17.43
CA SER A 65 13.61 -6.62 -18.85
C SER A 65 12.23 -6.44 -19.49
N LEU A 66 11.15 -6.52 -18.69
CA LEU A 66 9.78 -6.38 -19.17
C LEU A 66 9.44 -4.90 -19.31
N GLN A 67 8.73 -4.57 -20.39
CA GLN A 67 8.12 -3.26 -20.54
C GLN A 67 7.14 -2.99 -19.39
N ILE A 68 7.28 -1.82 -18.75
CA ILE A 68 6.36 -1.39 -17.70
C ILE A 68 5.02 -1.04 -18.34
N THR A 69 3.99 -1.78 -17.95
CA THR A 69 2.59 -1.52 -18.32
C THR A 69 1.78 -1.39 -17.04
N GLY A 70 0.62 -0.73 -17.09
CA GLY A 70 -0.22 -0.63 -15.89
C GLY A 70 -0.69 -1.99 -15.36
N SER A 71 -0.91 -2.98 -16.24
CA SER A 71 -1.20 -4.36 -15.81
C SER A 71 -0.03 -5.00 -15.06
N LEU A 72 1.20 -4.86 -15.55
CA LEU A 72 2.39 -5.38 -14.86
C LEU A 72 2.56 -4.68 -13.52
N PHE A 73 2.44 -3.35 -13.49
CA PHE A 73 2.56 -2.57 -12.27
C PHE A 73 1.56 -3.00 -11.19
N ARG A 74 0.27 -3.05 -11.52
CA ARG A 74 -0.78 -3.52 -10.60
C ARG A 74 -0.50 -4.93 -10.08
N LYS A 75 -0.06 -5.84 -10.95
CA LYS A 75 0.28 -7.22 -10.56
C LYS A 75 1.45 -7.27 -9.57
N VAL A 76 2.49 -6.46 -9.78
CA VAL A 76 3.66 -6.40 -8.90
C VAL A 76 3.28 -5.79 -7.54
N VAL A 77 2.49 -4.70 -7.54
CA VAL A 77 1.97 -4.08 -6.31
C VAL A 77 1.15 -5.10 -5.51
N LEU A 78 0.23 -5.82 -6.16
CA LEU A 78 -0.53 -6.90 -5.51
C LEU A 78 0.39 -8.00 -4.96
N SER A 79 1.39 -8.41 -5.73
CA SER A 79 2.27 -9.53 -5.37
C SER A 79 3.22 -9.24 -4.21
N ILE A 80 3.63 -7.98 -4.03
CA ILE A 80 4.60 -7.56 -3.00
C ILE A 80 3.88 -6.98 -1.79
N PHE A 81 2.84 -6.16 -2.02
CA PHE A 81 2.15 -5.43 -0.96
C PHE A 81 0.81 -6.04 -0.58
N GLY A 82 0.26 -6.98 -1.35
CA GLY A 82 -1.10 -7.50 -1.13
C GLY A 82 -2.20 -6.51 -1.50
N LEU A 83 -1.86 -5.45 -2.23
CA LEU A 83 -2.73 -4.32 -2.53
C LEU A 83 -3.35 -4.44 -3.93
N ASP A 84 -4.66 -4.65 -4.00
CA ASP A 84 -5.38 -4.75 -5.27
C ASP A 84 -5.85 -3.37 -5.74
N LEU A 85 -5.01 -2.75 -6.59
CA LEU A 85 -5.31 -1.45 -7.20
C LEU A 85 -6.50 -1.51 -8.17
N LEU A 86 -6.80 -2.66 -8.76
CA LEU A 86 -7.94 -2.80 -9.66
C LEU A 86 -9.25 -2.81 -8.86
N ALA A 87 -9.28 -3.53 -7.74
CA ALA A 87 -10.40 -3.50 -6.80
C ALA A 87 -10.66 -2.08 -6.29
N ILE A 88 -9.61 -1.37 -5.82
CA ILE A 88 -9.72 0.04 -5.38
C ILE A 88 -10.33 0.91 -6.48
N SER A 89 -9.85 0.75 -7.72
CA SER A 89 -10.37 1.51 -8.86
C SER A 89 -11.82 1.18 -9.21
N ASN A 90 -12.26 -0.07 -9.04
CA ASN A 90 -13.62 -0.50 -9.38
C ASN A 90 -14.63 -0.06 -8.32
N ASP A 91 -14.21 -0.05 -7.06
CA ASP A 91 -15.06 0.31 -5.92
C ASP A 91 -15.18 1.84 -5.74
N GLY A 92 -14.46 2.62 -6.56
CA GLY A 92 -14.38 4.07 -6.44
C GLY A 92 -13.63 4.52 -5.18
N GLU A 93 -12.80 3.64 -4.62
CA GLU A 93 -11.95 3.92 -3.45
C GLU A 93 -10.66 4.66 -3.85
N GLY A 94 -9.87 5.03 -2.85
CA GLY A 94 -8.65 5.82 -3.01
C GLY A 94 -8.88 7.30 -2.67
N ALA A 95 -7.87 8.14 -2.96
CA ALA A 95 -8.00 9.57 -2.70
C ALA A 95 -9.19 10.16 -3.46
N LYS A 96 -10.08 10.83 -2.71
CA LYS A 96 -11.12 11.70 -3.26
C LYS A 96 -10.48 13.02 -3.62
N LEU A 97 -10.39 13.28 -4.91
CA LEU A 97 -9.77 14.49 -5.46
C LEU A 97 -10.81 15.22 -6.31
N THR A 98 -10.78 16.54 -6.29
CA THR A 98 -11.56 17.39 -7.21
C THR A 98 -10.92 17.43 -8.59
N SER A 99 -9.59 17.30 -8.66
CA SER A 99 -8.80 17.12 -9.88
C SER A 99 -7.51 16.37 -9.56
N TYR A 100 -6.96 15.65 -10.54
CA TYR A 100 -5.58 15.19 -10.47
C TYR A 100 -4.59 16.36 -10.62
N PRO A 101 -3.30 16.18 -10.25
CA PRO A 101 -2.24 17.11 -10.60
C PRO A 101 -2.19 17.40 -12.11
N ASN A 102 -1.78 18.62 -12.48
CA ASN A 102 -1.82 19.11 -13.87
C ASN A 102 -1.15 18.17 -14.86
N GLU A 103 0.02 17.61 -14.51
CA GLU A 103 0.75 16.65 -15.35
C GLU A 103 -0.11 15.43 -15.75
N ILE A 104 -0.87 14.88 -14.80
CA ILE A 104 -1.79 13.76 -15.09
C ILE A 104 -2.95 14.23 -15.96
N MET A 105 -3.49 15.42 -15.68
CA MET A 105 -4.59 15.97 -16.45
C MET A 105 -4.20 16.21 -17.92
N GLU A 106 -2.99 16.70 -18.16
CA GLU A 106 -2.44 16.94 -19.50
C GLU A 106 -2.21 15.63 -20.26
N LEU A 107 -1.52 14.65 -19.66
CA LEU A 107 -1.27 13.35 -20.27
C LEU A 107 -2.56 12.61 -20.66
N VAL A 108 -3.58 12.66 -19.79
CA VAL A 108 -4.86 12.00 -20.06
C VAL A 108 -5.66 12.76 -21.12
N SER A 109 -5.65 14.10 -21.08
CA SER A 109 -6.32 14.92 -22.09
C SER A 109 -5.74 14.64 -23.48
N GLU A 110 -4.41 14.61 -23.60
CA GLU A 110 -3.70 14.27 -24.83
C GLU A 110 -4.05 12.86 -25.30
N ALA A 111 -3.95 11.86 -24.41
CA ALA A 111 -4.23 10.46 -24.76
C ALA A 111 -5.68 10.20 -25.22
N LEU A 112 -6.61 11.08 -24.84
CA LEU A 112 -8.02 11.03 -25.21
C LEU A 112 -8.41 12.05 -26.31
N ASN A 113 -7.45 12.82 -26.82
CA ASN A 113 -7.68 13.94 -27.77
C ASN A 113 -8.75 14.92 -27.28
N LEU A 114 -8.72 15.26 -25.98
CA LEU A 114 -9.62 16.21 -25.37
C LEU A 114 -9.01 17.61 -25.35
N PRO A 115 -9.81 18.69 -25.46
CA PRO A 115 -9.31 20.05 -25.30
C PRO A 115 -8.87 20.28 -23.86
N ASN A 116 -7.70 20.89 -23.68
CA ASN A 116 -7.12 21.12 -22.35
C ASN A 116 -7.95 22.12 -21.52
N HIS A 117 -7.99 21.90 -20.21
CA HIS A 117 -8.43 22.86 -19.18
C HIS A 117 -9.89 23.35 -19.22
N SER A 118 -10.81 22.68 -19.92
CA SER A 118 -12.25 22.96 -19.77
C SER A 118 -12.85 22.24 -18.56
N SER A 119 -13.89 22.82 -17.93
CA SER A 119 -14.64 22.18 -16.83
C SER A 119 -15.22 20.82 -17.24
N ASP A 120 -15.65 20.70 -18.49
CA ASP A 120 -16.19 19.47 -19.05
C ASP A 120 -15.10 18.41 -19.24
N THR A 121 -13.89 18.82 -19.65
CA THR A 121 -12.72 17.93 -19.75
C THR A 121 -12.35 17.40 -18.37
N ILE A 122 -12.29 18.27 -17.35
CA ILE A 122 -11.99 17.86 -15.98
C ILE A 122 -13.02 16.83 -15.50
N SER A 123 -14.31 17.13 -15.64
CA SER A 123 -15.40 16.24 -15.23
C SER A 123 -15.34 14.89 -15.95
N LYS A 124 -15.06 14.89 -17.26
CA LYS A 124 -14.87 13.66 -18.04
C LYS A 124 -13.71 12.82 -17.51
N ILE A 125 -12.54 13.43 -17.29
CA ILE A 125 -11.36 12.72 -16.77
C ILE A 125 -11.64 12.14 -15.39
N MET A 126 -12.26 12.92 -14.49
CA MET A 126 -12.55 12.48 -13.12
C MET A 126 -13.62 11.37 -13.05
N SER A 127 -14.41 11.17 -14.11
CA SER A 127 -15.34 10.04 -14.23
C SER A 127 -14.69 8.72 -14.66
N ILE A 128 -13.47 8.77 -15.18
CA ILE A 128 -12.74 7.58 -15.65
C ILE A 128 -12.19 6.81 -14.45
N ARG A 129 -12.29 5.49 -14.50
CA ARG A 129 -11.68 4.61 -13.48
C ARG A 129 -10.18 4.85 -13.33
N LYS A 130 -9.71 4.95 -12.09
CA LYS A 130 -8.28 5.16 -11.73
C LYS A 130 -7.31 4.21 -12.44
N ALA A 131 -7.68 2.94 -12.62
CA ALA A 131 -6.87 1.95 -13.34
C ALA A 131 -6.67 2.34 -14.82
N LYS A 132 -7.71 2.88 -15.46
CA LYS A 132 -7.64 3.36 -16.84
C LYS A 132 -6.85 4.66 -16.94
N ILE A 133 -6.99 5.58 -15.97
CA ILE A 133 -6.15 6.78 -15.88
C ILE A 133 -4.67 6.40 -15.83
N MET A 134 -4.30 5.48 -14.94
CA MET A 134 -2.92 4.99 -14.83
C MET A 134 -2.41 4.33 -16.12
N ASP A 135 -3.25 3.53 -16.79
CA ASP A 135 -2.89 2.92 -18.07
C ASP A 135 -2.64 3.97 -19.17
N LEU A 136 -3.42 5.05 -19.21
CA LEU A 136 -3.23 6.15 -20.15
C LEU A 136 -1.94 6.91 -19.86
N CYS A 137 -1.68 7.25 -18.58
CA CYS A 137 -0.45 7.93 -18.18
C CYS A 137 0.80 7.10 -18.54
N ILE A 138 0.84 5.81 -18.20
CA ILE A 138 1.99 4.95 -18.52
C ILE A 138 2.22 4.81 -20.03
N LYS A 139 1.14 4.82 -20.82
CA LYS A 139 1.23 4.72 -22.28
C LYS A 139 1.72 6.01 -22.93
N GLN A 140 1.26 7.15 -22.43
CA GLN A 140 1.52 8.47 -23.04
C GLN A 140 2.81 9.11 -22.52
N GLY A 141 3.08 8.96 -21.22
CA GLY A 141 4.23 9.56 -20.57
C GLY A 141 5.46 8.66 -20.56
N ASN A 142 6.57 9.25 -20.15
CA ASN A 142 7.88 8.61 -20.11
C ASN A 142 8.15 7.96 -18.73
N PHE A 143 7.22 7.12 -18.26
CA PHE A 143 7.35 6.45 -16.95
C PHE A 143 8.24 5.22 -17.07
N HIS A 144 9.50 5.33 -16.64
CA HIS A 144 10.51 4.29 -16.83
C HIS A 144 11.20 3.86 -15.55
N THR A 145 11.09 4.66 -14.50
CA THR A 145 11.71 4.37 -13.22
C THR A 145 10.66 3.96 -12.19
N TYR A 146 11.11 3.32 -11.11
CA TYR A 146 10.24 3.02 -9.99
C TYR A 146 9.69 4.29 -9.32
N THR A 147 10.47 5.38 -9.30
CA THR A 147 10.09 6.66 -8.70
C THR A 147 8.88 7.22 -9.43
N ASP A 148 8.95 7.29 -10.77
CA ASP A 148 7.85 7.78 -11.61
C ASP A 148 6.56 6.99 -11.33
N MET A 149 6.69 5.67 -11.20
CA MET A 149 5.56 4.78 -10.98
C MET A 149 4.97 4.90 -9.56
N ASN A 150 5.82 5.13 -8.55
CA ASN A 150 5.39 5.40 -7.19
C ASN A 150 4.69 6.76 -7.07
N ASP A 151 5.19 7.78 -7.77
CA ASP A 151 4.59 9.11 -7.80
C ASP A 151 3.24 9.09 -8.52
N LEU A 152 3.15 8.37 -9.64
CA LEU A 152 1.89 8.15 -10.35
C LEU A 152 0.85 7.43 -9.47
N LEU A 153 1.28 6.41 -8.72
CA LEU A 153 0.42 5.71 -7.76
C LEU A 153 -0.06 6.63 -6.64
N LYS A 154 0.84 7.44 -6.07
CA LYS A 154 0.51 8.42 -5.04
C LYS A 154 -0.48 9.46 -5.56
N ALA A 155 -0.26 9.99 -6.76
CA ALA A 155 -1.12 11.01 -7.36
C ALA A 155 -2.50 10.49 -7.75
N ILE A 156 -2.61 9.27 -8.29
CA ILE A 156 -3.90 8.72 -8.76
C ILE A 156 -4.73 8.12 -7.61
N TYR A 157 -4.07 7.36 -6.73
CA TYR A 157 -4.73 6.54 -5.71
C TYR A 157 -4.58 7.09 -4.28
N GLY A 158 -3.62 8.00 -4.04
CA GLY A 158 -3.27 8.45 -2.69
C GLY A 158 -2.70 7.31 -1.85
N ILE A 159 -1.81 6.51 -2.43
CA ILE A 159 -1.17 5.36 -1.77
C ILE A 159 0.32 5.67 -1.58
N ASN A 160 0.83 5.44 -0.37
CA ASN A 160 2.24 5.59 -0.03
C ASN A 160 2.86 4.21 0.23
N LEU A 161 3.49 3.61 -0.79
CA LEU A 161 4.10 2.28 -0.66
C LEU A 161 5.28 2.26 0.33
N GLN A 162 6.06 3.35 0.39
CA GLN A 162 7.14 3.49 1.37
C GLN A 162 6.58 3.46 2.80
N GLY A 163 5.51 4.23 3.04
CA GLY A 163 4.80 4.25 4.32
C GLY A 163 4.30 2.86 4.70
N ILE A 164 3.62 2.17 3.78
CA ILE A 164 3.14 0.79 3.98
C ILE A 164 4.30 -0.17 4.28
N SER A 165 5.41 -0.11 3.53
CA SER A 165 6.58 -0.95 3.79
C SER A 165 7.18 -0.70 5.17
N SER A 166 7.17 0.56 5.65
CA SER A 166 7.69 0.91 6.97
C SER A 166 6.84 0.41 8.14
N LEU A 167 5.63 -0.09 7.86
CA LEU A 167 4.78 -0.73 8.86
C LEU A 167 5.10 -2.21 9.05
N GLU A 168 5.92 -2.81 8.18
CA GLU A 168 6.41 -4.17 8.41
C GLU A 168 7.14 -4.23 9.76
N HIS A 169 6.69 -5.14 10.64
CA HIS A 169 7.20 -5.29 12.00
C HIS A 169 6.97 -4.11 12.96
N ALA A 170 6.24 -3.07 12.53
CA ALA A 170 5.91 -1.92 13.39
C ALA A 170 4.89 -2.26 14.49
N LYS A 171 4.33 -3.47 14.49
CA LYS A 171 3.24 -3.91 15.38
C LYS A 171 1.96 -3.08 15.21
N ILE A 172 1.72 -2.61 13.99
CA ILE A 172 0.56 -1.81 13.59
C ILE A 172 -0.08 -2.48 12.37
N SER A 173 -1.33 -2.91 12.52
CA SER A 173 -2.15 -3.30 11.38
C SER A 173 -2.75 -2.06 10.71
N LEU A 174 -2.87 -2.09 9.39
CA LEU A 174 -3.46 -1.02 8.58
C LEU A 174 -4.58 -1.58 7.71
N PHE A 175 -5.79 -1.09 7.93
CA PHE A 175 -6.93 -1.26 7.04
C PHE A 175 -7.24 0.06 6.35
N THR A 176 -7.23 0.09 5.03
CA THR A 176 -7.50 1.30 4.25
C THR A 176 -8.00 0.91 2.86
N LYS A 177 -8.82 1.77 2.24
CA LYS A 177 -9.36 1.55 0.88
C LYS A 177 -10.04 0.17 0.75
N ASN A 178 -10.78 -0.20 1.81
CA ASN A 178 -11.50 -1.46 1.94
C ASN A 178 -10.62 -2.73 1.90
N GLN A 179 -9.33 -2.63 2.25
CA GLN A 179 -8.39 -3.76 2.23
C GLN A 179 -7.46 -3.74 3.46
N TRP A 180 -7.11 -4.93 3.95
CA TRP A 180 -6.01 -5.10 4.90
C TRP A 180 -4.68 -5.02 4.16
N LEU A 181 -3.90 -3.95 4.38
CA LEU A 181 -2.60 -3.78 3.71
C LEU A 181 -1.45 -4.34 4.55
N VAL A 182 -1.57 -4.20 5.86
CA VAL A 182 -0.66 -4.79 6.84
C VAL A 182 -1.52 -5.37 7.93
N LYS A 183 -1.30 -6.65 8.24
CA LYS A 183 -1.98 -7.33 9.33
C LYS A 183 -1.11 -8.47 9.83
N SER A 184 -0.89 -8.51 11.14
CA SER A 184 -0.32 -9.65 11.85
C SER A 184 -1.16 -9.92 13.09
N ASP A 185 -1.31 -11.19 13.44
CA ASP A 185 -1.98 -11.59 14.68
C ASP A 185 -1.26 -11.12 15.94
N THR A 186 -0.02 -10.63 15.81
CA THR A 186 0.79 -10.07 16.90
C THR A 186 0.92 -8.55 16.86
N ASP A 187 0.20 -7.87 15.96
CA ASP A 187 0.15 -6.41 15.97
C ASP A 187 -0.57 -5.93 17.23
N LEU A 188 -0.19 -4.76 17.72
CA LEU A 188 -0.68 -4.18 18.97
C LEU A 188 -1.82 -3.19 18.73
N PHE A 189 -1.78 -2.47 17.61
CA PHE A 189 -2.79 -1.47 17.26
C PHE A 189 -3.27 -1.68 15.83
N VAL A 190 -4.52 -1.30 15.58
CA VAL A 190 -5.08 -1.17 14.23
C VAL A 190 -5.26 0.31 13.92
N VAL A 191 -4.81 0.72 12.75
CA VAL A 191 -5.24 1.95 12.08
C VAL A 191 -6.24 1.57 10.99
N TYR A 192 -7.45 2.09 11.10
CA TYR A 192 -8.53 1.84 10.15
C TYR A 192 -8.93 3.16 9.51
N THR A 193 -8.96 3.24 8.18
CA THR A 193 -9.51 4.40 7.47
C THR A 193 -10.86 4.06 6.85
N GLY A 194 -11.84 4.95 7.02
CA GLY A 194 -13.13 4.83 6.38
C GLY A 194 -13.07 5.11 4.88
N LYS A 195 -14.24 4.99 4.23
CA LYS A 195 -14.39 5.17 2.79
C LYS A 195 -13.89 6.55 2.33
N GLY A 196 -13.06 6.58 1.30
CA GLY A 196 -12.44 7.81 0.79
C GLY A 196 -11.46 8.47 1.77
N ASP A 197 -10.99 7.74 2.78
CA ASP A 197 -10.02 8.18 3.79
C ASP A 197 -10.47 9.45 4.55
N VAL A 198 -11.78 9.70 4.70
CA VAL A 198 -12.33 10.92 5.34
C VAL A 198 -12.30 10.85 6.87
N ASP A 199 -12.20 9.64 7.41
CA ASP A 199 -12.11 9.36 8.83
C ASP A 199 -11.06 8.28 9.12
N VAL A 200 -10.57 8.28 10.35
CA VAL A 200 -9.56 7.36 10.85
C VAL A 200 -9.96 6.90 12.24
N LYS A 201 -9.79 5.61 12.49
CA LYS A 201 -9.91 4.98 13.80
C LYS A 201 -8.60 4.34 14.20
N VAL A 202 -8.29 4.44 15.48
CA VAL A 202 -7.14 3.76 16.10
C VAL A 202 -7.62 3.01 17.32
N TYR A 203 -7.34 1.71 17.40
CA TYR A 203 -7.75 0.89 18.53
C TYR A 203 -6.75 -0.24 18.81
N PRO A 204 -6.64 -0.71 20.06
CA PRO A 204 -5.78 -1.83 20.41
C PRO A 204 -6.35 -3.15 19.87
N THR A 205 -5.48 -4.07 19.48
CA THR A 205 -5.88 -5.42 19.07
C THR A 205 -6.23 -6.30 20.27
N PRO A 206 -6.91 -7.44 20.07
CA PRO A 206 -7.06 -8.46 21.12
C PRO A 206 -5.70 -8.93 21.67
N TYR A 207 -4.69 -9.06 20.81
CA TYR A 207 -3.35 -9.48 21.22
C TYR A 207 -2.68 -8.47 22.16
N PHE A 208 -2.88 -7.17 21.95
CA PHE A 208 -2.39 -6.15 22.89
C PHE A 208 -2.94 -6.37 24.30
N ARG A 209 -4.26 -6.54 24.43
CA ARG A 209 -4.92 -6.73 25.73
C ARG A 209 -4.43 -7.99 26.41
N GLN A 210 -4.33 -9.09 25.65
CA GLN A 210 -3.81 -10.35 26.15
C GLN A 210 -2.36 -10.23 26.63
N LYS A 211 -1.51 -9.55 25.85
CA LYS A 211 -0.07 -9.45 26.12
C LYS A 211 0.23 -8.59 27.35
N PHE A 212 -0.48 -7.48 27.53
CA PHE A 212 -0.21 -6.51 28.60
C PHE A 212 -1.19 -6.59 29.76
N ASN A 213 -2.15 -7.52 29.71
CA ASN A 213 -3.19 -7.73 30.72
C ASN A 213 -3.87 -6.42 31.16
N THR A 214 -4.16 -5.54 30.19
CA THR A 214 -4.75 -4.23 30.44
C THR A 214 -5.79 -3.90 29.38
N GLU A 215 -6.88 -3.28 29.82
CA GLU A 215 -7.88 -2.64 28.97
C GLU A 215 -7.58 -1.15 28.78
N GLU A 216 -6.61 -0.59 29.53
CA GLU A 216 -6.23 0.81 29.45
C GLU A 216 -5.18 1.06 28.37
N ILE A 217 -5.49 1.99 27.48
CA ILE A 217 -4.51 2.61 26.59
C ILE A 217 -3.67 3.58 27.42
N LEU A 218 -2.34 3.61 27.20
CA LEU A 218 -1.43 4.53 27.91
C LEU A 218 -2.00 5.94 27.91
N PHE A 219 -1.99 6.55 29.09
CA PHE A 219 -2.33 7.95 29.29
C PHE A 219 -1.60 8.85 28.26
N ASN A 220 -0.31 8.63 28.04
CA ASN A 220 0.48 9.38 27.07
C ASN A 220 -0.01 9.22 25.63
N LEU A 221 -0.42 8.01 25.21
CA LEU A 221 -0.97 7.81 23.86
C LEU A 221 -2.33 8.49 23.73
N LYS A 222 -3.15 8.45 24.79
CA LYS A 222 -4.44 9.13 24.83
C LYS A 222 -4.28 10.65 24.71
N GLU A 223 -3.35 11.24 25.45
CA GLU A 223 -3.04 12.67 25.34
C GLU A 223 -2.51 13.02 23.95
N GLU A 224 -1.48 12.31 23.44
CA GLU A 224 -0.89 12.60 22.13
C GLU A 224 -1.93 12.55 21.00
N LEU A 225 -2.77 11.51 20.95
CA LEU A 225 -3.82 11.41 19.93
C LEU A 225 -4.92 12.46 20.12
N THR A 226 -5.28 12.80 21.36
CA THR A 226 -6.27 13.86 21.62
C THR A 226 -5.74 15.23 21.18
N THR A 227 -4.45 15.52 21.43
CA THR A 227 -3.79 16.75 20.96
C THR A 227 -3.75 16.84 19.45
N LEU A 228 -3.58 15.72 18.74
CA LEU A 228 -3.69 15.68 17.28
C LEU A 228 -5.12 15.97 16.79
N GLY A 229 -6.14 15.77 17.62
CA GLY A 229 -7.54 16.05 17.31
C GLY A 229 -8.45 14.83 17.32
N TYR A 230 -7.98 13.67 17.78
CA TYR A 230 -8.84 12.51 17.97
C TYR A 230 -9.78 12.69 19.17
N THR A 231 -10.97 12.12 19.06
CA THR A 231 -11.88 11.91 20.19
C THR A 231 -11.77 10.46 20.67
N TYR A 232 -11.65 10.27 21.99
CA TYR A 232 -11.61 8.94 22.59
C TYR A 232 -13.00 8.45 23.02
N ASP A 233 -13.40 7.28 22.54
CA ASP A 233 -14.62 6.57 22.94
C ASP A 233 -14.26 5.53 24.02
N ASN A 234 -14.59 5.82 25.28
CA ASN A 234 -14.31 4.92 26.41
C ASN A 234 -15.07 3.58 26.31
N LEU A 235 -16.23 3.54 25.64
CA LEU A 235 -17.05 2.32 25.54
C LEU A 235 -16.45 1.32 24.54
N LYS A 236 -15.90 1.84 23.44
CA LYS A 236 -15.28 1.02 22.39
C LYS A 236 -13.78 0.86 22.55
N ILE A 237 -13.15 1.68 23.40
CA ILE A 237 -11.70 1.74 23.56
C ILE A 237 -11.05 2.06 22.19
N GLU A 238 -11.60 3.08 21.52
CA GLU A 238 -11.12 3.52 20.20
C GLU A 238 -10.93 5.04 20.17
N PHE A 239 -9.94 5.49 19.41
CA PHE A 239 -9.79 6.88 18.99
C PHE A 239 -10.41 7.06 17.63
N TYR A 240 -11.16 8.14 17.45
CA TYR A 240 -11.79 8.47 16.19
C TYR A 240 -11.49 9.91 15.79
N TYR A 241 -11.15 10.09 14.51
CA TYR A 241 -11.00 11.39 13.88
C TYR A 241 -11.77 11.39 12.57
N LYS A 242 -12.44 12.51 12.27
CA LYS A 242 -13.08 12.76 10.99
C LYS A 242 -12.72 14.15 10.51
N ASN A 243 -12.28 14.28 9.27
CA ASN A 243 -12.02 15.57 8.67
C ASN A 243 -13.36 16.33 8.49
N GLN A 244 -13.43 17.54 9.07
CA GLN A 244 -14.64 18.35 9.06
C GLN A 244 -14.99 18.88 7.66
N THR A 245 -14.02 19.00 6.75
CA THR A 245 -14.28 19.42 5.36
C THR A 245 -14.92 18.31 4.51
N GLY A 246 -14.91 17.07 5.00
CA GLY A 246 -15.34 15.89 4.24
C GLY A 246 -14.31 15.40 3.20
N GLU A 247 -13.14 16.03 3.14
CA GLU A 247 -12.01 15.60 2.31
C GLU A 247 -11.23 14.46 2.99
N SER A 248 -10.39 13.79 2.22
CA SER A 248 -9.48 12.79 2.78
C SER A 248 -8.57 13.41 3.86
N VAL A 249 -8.37 12.69 4.95
CA VAL A 249 -7.45 13.06 6.03
C VAL A 249 -6.05 13.29 5.45
N PRO A 250 -5.39 14.44 5.73
CA PRO A 250 -4.08 14.77 5.20
C PRO A 250 -3.02 13.72 5.54
N ASN A 251 -2.03 13.55 4.66
CA ASN A 251 -0.95 12.58 4.89
C ASN A 251 -0.12 12.92 6.14
N LEU A 252 0.15 14.20 6.39
CA LEU A 252 0.89 14.65 7.58
C LEU A 252 0.21 14.14 8.87
N PHE A 253 -1.11 14.31 8.97
CA PHE A 253 -1.89 13.82 10.11
C PHE A 253 -1.78 12.30 10.29
N LYS A 254 -1.79 11.54 9.18
CA LYS A 254 -1.61 10.07 9.20
C LYS A 254 -0.20 9.69 9.64
N GLU A 255 0.82 10.42 9.18
CA GLU A 255 2.22 10.22 9.58
C GLU A 255 2.43 10.49 11.07
N GLU A 256 1.85 11.57 11.60
CA GLU A 256 1.87 11.91 13.03
C GLU A 256 1.16 10.83 13.86
N THR A 257 0.00 10.35 13.40
CA THR A 257 -0.73 9.23 14.04
C THR A 257 0.16 7.99 14.18
N ILE A 258 0.85 7.59 13.10
CA ILE A 258 1.77 6.44 13.12
C ILE A 258 2.95 6.71 14.05
N GLY A 259 3.45 7.95 14.10
CA GLY A 259 4.50 8.38 15.02
C GLY A 259 4.13 8.17 16.49
N CYS A 260 2.94 8.64 16.90
CA CYS A 260 2.42 8.43 18.26
C CYS A 260 2.30 6.95 18.62
N LEU A 261 1.78 6.14 17.69
CA LEU A 261 1.68 4.69 17.89
C LEU A 261 3.04 4.03 18.07
N ARG A 262 4.04 4.37 17.26
CA ARG A 262 5.40 3.82 17.39
C ARG A 262 6.02 4.12 18.76
N LYS A 263 5.85 5.34 19.27
CA LYS A 263 6.31 5.71 20.62
C LYS A 263 5.62 4.88 21.69
N SER A 264 4.30 4.75 21.62
CA SER A 264 3.50 3.95 22.56
C SER A 264 3.93 2.47 22.56
N ILE A 265 4.09 1.87 21.38
CA ILE A 265 4.57 0.49 21.22
C ILE A 265 5.95 0.31 21.84
N THR A 266 6.87 1.25 21.59
CA THR A 266 8.22 1.20 22.16
C THR A 266 8.18 1.24 23.69
N TYR A 267 7.34 2.10 24.28
CA TYR A 267 7.14 2.16 25.73
C TYR A 267 6.61 0.84 26.30
N PHE A 268 5.59 0.26 25.68
CA PHE A 268 5.00 -0.99 26.16
C PHE A 268 5.99 -2.16 26.11
N LEU A 269 6.76 -2.25 25.03
CA LEU A 269 7.76 -3.30 24.88
C LEU A 269 8.93 -3.12 25.84
N SER A 270 9.34 -1.90 26.18
CA SER A 270 10.44 -1.68 27.13
C SER A 270 10.05 -1.98 28.58
N LYS A 271 8.81 -1.64 28.99
CA LYS A 271 8.31 -1.86 30.36
C LYS A 271 8.00 -3.32 30.72
N ASN A 272 7.79 -4.18 29.73
CA ASN A 272 7.36 -5.57 29.94
C ASN A 272 8.42 -6.60 29.50
N ASN A 273 9.64 -6.15 29.16
CA ASN A 273 10.79 -7.00 28.91
C ASN A 273 11.75 -7.09 30.13
N THR A 274 11.28 -6.64 31.30
CA THR A 274 11.87 -6.85 32.64
C THR A 274 10.97 -7.76 33.44
#